data_AF-A0A1Q6SRM7-F1
#
_entry.id   AF-A0A1Q6SRM7-F1
#
_cell.length_a   1.000
_cell.length_b   1.000
_cell.length_c   1.000
_cell.angle_alpha   90.00
_cell.angle_beta   90.00
_cell.angle_gamma   90.00
#
_symmetry.space_group_name_H-M   'P 1'
#
loop_
_entity.id
_entity.type
_entity.pdbx_description
1 polymer ?
#
loop_
_entity_poly.entity_id
_entity_poly.type
_entity_poly.pdbx_seq_one_letter_code
_entity_poly.pdbx_strand_id
1 'polypeptide(L)'
;MYPRDVQEKYLNYVMQTNVFRKFVGLIGNSSNIRYFLTNKVINIILETFEETQILDTNKAKVYYSVVSTYSQNGTIGILQYHIGKLQENNSMFEEKIDSAYIKAFEQIRNIVEYEIPKLLCLFESLFQQAGKLLGYNMDDFNLSSVIRFFELGITTELGLFLVEFGFPTDTISALENKYPSIGKMGALEAATFLSNNQRAMYSVMDAYEQELFKRAMQVLVKRG
;
A
#
# COMPACT_ATOMS: atom_id res chain seq x y z
N MET A 1 -16.38 -7.97 -10.65
CA MET A 1 -15.36 -8.94 -11.11
C MET A 1 -15.13 -8.72 -12.60
N TYR A 2 -13.89 -8.78 -13.08
CA TYR A 2 -13.60 -8.62 -14.52
C TYR A 2 -14.13 -9.83 -15.31
N PRO A 3 -14.57 -9.65 -16.57
CA PRO A 3 -14.99 -10.75 -17.43
C PRO A 3 -13.89 -11.82 -17.57
N ARG A 4 -14.29 -13.09 -17.71
CA ARG A 4 -13.36 -14.23 -17.73
C ARG A 4 -12.37 -14.17 -18.89
N ASP A 5 -12.84 -13.78 -20.07
CA ASP A 5 -12.04 -13.56 -21.28
C ASP A 5 -10.93 -12.53 -21.07
N VAL A 6 -11.22 -11.45 -20.34
CA VAL A 6 -10.24 -10.42 -19.99
C VAL A 6 -9.18 -10.98 -19.03
N GLN A 7 -9.59 -11.79 -18.04
CA GLN A 7 -8.68 -12.44 -17.11
C GLN A 7 -7.78 -13.46 -17.81
N GLU A 8 -8.32 -14.27 -18.73
CA GLU A 8 -7.56 -15.22 -19.54
C GLU A 8 -6.56 -14.52 -20.46
N LYS A 9 -6.94 -13.39 -21.08
CA LYS A 9 -6.03 -12.54 -21.86
C LYS A 9 -4.86 -12.06 -21.00
N TYR A 10 -5.14 -11.57 -19.79
CA TYR A 10 -4.09 -11.12 -18.88
C TYR A 10 -3.19 -12.27 -18.41
N LEU A 11 -3.76 -13.41 -18.04
CA LEU A 11 -3.01 -14.60 -17.64
C LEU A 11 -2.03 -15.03 -18.73
N ASN A 12 -2.51 -15.14 -19.98
CA ASN A 12 -1.67 -15.48 -21.12
C ASN A 12 -0.53 -14.45 -21.34
N TYR A 13 -0.82 -13.17 -21.14
CA TYR A 13 0.17 -12.10 -21.25
C TYR A 13 1.23 -12.19 -20.14
N VAL A 14 0.82 -12.37 -18.88
CA VAL A 14 1.76 -12.42 -17.74
C VAL A 14 2.63 -13.68 -17.76
N MET A 15 2.15 -14.78 -18.38
CA MET A 15 2.91 -16.02 -18.56
C MET A 15 4.04 -15.90 -19.60
N GLN A 16 4.06 -14.86 -20.43
CA GLN A 16 5.15 -14.66 -21.39
C GLN A 16 6.48 -14.46 -20.65
N THR A 17 7.54 -15.16 -21.06
CA THR A 17 8.82 -15.22 -20.33
C THR A 17 9.40 -13.83 -19.99
N ASN A 18 9.33 -12.88 -20.91
CA ASN A 18 9.79 -11.51 -20.72
C ASN A 18 8.93 -10.70 -19.74
N VAL A 19 7.63 -10.99 -19.66
CA VAL A 19 6.69 -10.33 -18.73
C VAL A 19 6.80 -10.96 -17.35
N PHE A 20 6.74 -12.29 -17.25
CA PHE A 20 6.82 -13.02 -15.98
C PHE A 20 8.09 -12.69 -15.21
N ARG A 21 9.24 -12.60 -15.90
CA ARG A 21 10.54 -12.25 -15.30
C ARG A 21 10.54 -10.90 -14.58
N LYS A 22 9.66 -9.95 -14.95
CA LYS A 22 9.53 -8.66 -14.25
C LYS A 22 9.02 -8.81 -12.83
N PHE A 23 8.33 -9.92 -12.52
CA PHE A 23 7.67 -10.16 -11.24
C PHE A 23 8.28 -11.31 -10.44
N VAL A 24 9.25 -12.06 -10.98
CA VAL A 24 9.89 -13.19 -10.27
C VAL A 24 10.44 -12.77 -8.90
N GLY A 25 10.95 -11.55 -8.77
CA GLY A 25 11.45 -11.07 -7.49
C GLY A 25 10.39 -10.88 -6.40
N LEU A 26 9.09 -10.84 -6.75
CA LEU A 26 7.99 -10.93 -5.77
C LEU A 26 7.85 -12.33 -5.17
N ILE A 27 8.32 -13.37 -5.84
CA ILE A 27 8.32 -14.73 -5.29
C ILE A 27 9.34 -14.75 -4.14
N GLY A 28 8.85 -14.93 -2.92
CA GLY A 28 9.64 -14.78 -1.69
C GLY A 28 9.70 -13.35 -1.11
N ASN A 29 9.08 -12.36 -1.75
CA ASN A 29 8.98 -10.98 -1.25
C ASN A 29 7.55 -10.41 -1.32
N SER A 30 6.53 -11.24 -1.50
CA SER A 30 5.16 -10.80 -1.81
C SER A 30 4.53 -9.96 -0.68
N SER A 31 4.88 -10.25 0.58
CA SER A 31 4.44 -9.48 1.75
C SER A 31 5.35 -8.27 2.07
N ASN A 32 6.47 -8.10 1.36
CA ASN A 32 7.47 -7.09 1.66
C ASN A 32 7.12 -5.75 0.98
N ILE A 33 6.39 -4.90 1.69
CA ILE A 33 5.98 -3.56 1.25
C ILE A 33 7.19 -2.74 0.76
N ARG A 34 8.31 -2.76 1.50
CA ARG A 34 9.51 -2.02 1.12
C ARG A 34 10.09 -2.50 -0.21
N TYR A 35 10.15 -3.82 -0.44
CA TYR A 35 10.57 -4.36 -1.73
C TYR A 35 9.63 -3.87 -2.85
N PHE A 36 8.33 -3.96 -2.62
CA PHE A 36 7.30 -3.57 -3.57
C PHE A 36 7.41 -2.08 -3.98
N LEU A 37 7.57 -1.18 -3.01
CA LEU A 37 7.71 0.25 -3.23
C LEU A 37 9.07 0.61 -3.87
N THR A 38 10.17 0.05 -3.37
CA THR A 38 11.53 0.36 -3.87
C THR A 38 11.69 -0.03 -5.34
N ASN A 39 11.15 -1.19 -5.72
CA ASN A 39 11.21 -1.68 -7.09
C ASN A 39 10.07 -1.14 -7.98
N LYS A 40 9.25 -0.21 -7.46
CA LYS A 40 8.12 0.40 -8.17
C LYS A 40 7.21 -0.65 -8.81
N VAL A 41 6.98 -1.76 -8.12
CA VAL A 41 6.31 -2.94 -8.69
C VAL A 41 4.90 -2.61 -9.17
N ILE A 42 4.17 -1.75 -8.44
CA ILE A 42 2.84 -1.29 -8.87
C ILE A 42 2.84 -0.64 -10.24
N ASN A 43 3.88 0.12 -10.60
CA ASN A 43 3.97 0.72 -11.93
C ASN A 43 4.05 -0.39 -12.99
N ILE A 44 4.90 -1.39 -12.76
CA ILE A 44 5.03 -2.52 -13.68
C ILE A 44 3.70 -3.28 -13.80
N ILE A 45 2.97 -3.47 -12.70
CA ILE A 45 1.64 -4.11 -12.72
C ILE A 45 0.66 -3.29 -13.56
N LEU A 46 0.57 -1.98 -13.31
CA LEU A 46 -0.30 -1.07 -14.07
C LEU A 46 0.05 -1.07 -15.58
N GLU A 47 1.33 -1.19 -15.94
CA GLU A 47 1.79 -1.30 -17.33
C GLU A 47 1.21 -2.54 -17.99
N THR A 48 1.27 -3.69 -17.31
CA THR A 48 0.67 -4.90 -17.85
C THR A 48 -0.86 -4.83 -17.96
N PHE A 49 -1.53 -4.08 -17.07
CA PHE A 49 -2.97 -3.86 -17.18
C PHE A 49 -3.36 -2.93 -18.31
N GLU A 50 -2.54 -1.93 -18.62
CA GLU A 50 -2.72 -1.07 -19.79
C GLU A 50 -2.54 -1.86 -21.09
N GLU A 51 -1.45 -2.64 -21.21
CA GLU A 51 -1.13 -3.47 -22.38
C GLU A 51 -2.24 -4.49 -22.70
N THR A 52 -2.88 -5.02 -21.66
CA THR A 52 -3.97 -5.98 -21.80
C THR A 52 -5.35 -5.34 -21.87
N GLN A 53 -5.44 -4.01 -21.76
CA GLN A 53 -6.67 -3.21 -21.79
C GLN A 53 -7.62 -3.47 -20.61
N ILE A 54 -7.09 -3.97 -19.49
CA ILE A 54 -7.80 -3.95 -18.20
C ILE A 54 -7.94 -2.50 -17.71
N LEU A 55 -6.94 -1.67 -18.01
CA LEU A 55 -6.98 -0.22 -17.87
C LEU A 55 -6.89 0.43 -19.24
N ASP A 56 -7.73 1.44 -19.48
CA ASP A 56 -7.54 2.32 -20.63
C ASP A 56 -6.39 3.30 -20.38
N THR A 57 -5.77 3.81 -21.44
CA THR A 57 -4.60 4.69 -21.38
C THR A 57 -4.83 5.96 -20.56
N ASN A 58 -6.05 6.51 -20.55
CA ASN A 58 -6.32 7.72 -19.77
C ASN A 58 -6.36 7.39 -18.26
N LYS A 59 -7.05 6.31 -17.88
CA LYS A 59 -7.03 5.84 -16.49
C LYS A 59 -5.65 5.41 -16.04
N ALA A 60 -4.91 4.67 -16.87
CA ALA A 60 -3.56 4.24 -16.57
C ALA A 60 -2.66 5.43 -16.22
N LYS A 61 -2.63 6.48 -17.07
CA LYS A 61 -1.88 7.73 -16.82
C LYS A 61 -2.24 8.38 -15.48
N VAL A 62 -3.53 8.50 -15.17
CA VAL A 62 -3.97 9.06 -13.89
C VAL A 62 -3.50 8.17 -12.74
N TYR A 63 -3.69 6.86 -12.83
CA TYR A 63 -3.31 5.92 -11.77
C TYR A 63 -1.79 5.94 -11.53
N TYR A 64 -0.96 5.90 -12.57
CA TYR A 64 0.49 6.03 -12.41
C TYR A 64 0.88 7.29 -11.64
N SER A 65 0.35 8.45 -12.05
CA SER A 65 0.70 9.72 -11.41
C SER A 65 0.30 9.75 -9.93
N VAL A 66 -0.93 9.33 -9.62
CA VAL A 66 -1.45 9.32 -8.25
C VAL A 66 -0.69 8.32 -7.38
N VAL A 67 -0.54 7.08 -7.86
CA VAL A 67 0.10 5.99 -7.12
C VAL A 67 1.59 6.22 -6.95
N SER A 68 2.29 6.69 -7.97
CA SER A 68 3.71 7.00 -7.85
C SER A 68 3.94 8.12 -6.84
N THR A 69 3.05 9.12 -6.80
CA THR A 69 3.13 10.21 -5.81
C THR A 69 2.85 9.67 -4.41
N TYR A 70 1.79 8.89 -4.24
CA TYR A 70 1.42 8.28 -2.95
C TYR A 70 2.50 7.35 -2.41
N SER A 71 3.05 6.48 -3.26
CA SER A 71 4.07 5.50 -2.88
C SER A 71 5.35 6.15 -2.34
N GLN A 72 5.63 7.39 -2.72
CA GLN A 72 6.83 8.13 -2.31
C GLN A 72 6.56 9.07 -1.13
N ASN A 73 5.41 9.75 -1.15
CA ASN A 73 5.14 10.92 -0.30
C ASN A 73 3.83 10.80 0.51
N GLY A 74 3.15 9.65 0.43
CA GLY A 74 1.85 9.41 1.05
C GLY A 74 0.78 10.43 0.62
N THR A 75 -0.22 10.58 1.48
CA THR A 75 -1.32 11.54 1.33
C THR A 75 -0.84 12.98 1.13
N ILE A 76 0.22 13.37 1.85
CA ILE A 76 0.79 14.73 1.78
C ILE A 76 1.28 15.05 0.36
N GLY A 77 1.88 14.09 -0.34
CA GLY A 77 2.33 14.30 -1.71
C GLY A 77 1.20 14.61 -2.69
N ILE A 78 0.07 13.91 -2.57
CA ILE A 78 -1.10 14.16 -3.43
C ILE A 78 -1.68 15.54 -3.13
N LEU A 79 -1.77 15.92 -1.86
CA LEU A 79 -2.22 17.25 -1.44
C LEU A 79 -1.32 18.35 -2.01
N GLN A 80 0.00 18.22 -1.84
CA GLN A 80 0.98 19.16 -2.35
C GLN A 80 0.88 19.35 -3.86
N TYR A 81 0.64 18.27 -4.61
CA TYR A 81 0.46 18.33 -6.06
C TYR A 81 -0.75 19.21 -6.46
N HIS A 82 -1.91 19.00 -5.85
CA HIS A 82 -3.11 19.79 -6.18
C HIS A 82 -3.01 21.24 -5.70
N ILE A 83 -2.40 21.47 -4.53
CA ILE A 83 -2.16 22.82 -4.02
C ILE A 83 -1.17 23.58 -4.91
N GLY A 84 -0.07 22.96 -5.31
CA GLY A 84 0.94 23.56 -6.20
C GLY A 84 0.36 23.99 -7.54
N LYS A 85 -0.51 23.16 -8.14
CA LYS A 85 -1.23 23.53 -9.38
C LYS A 85 -2.13 24.76 -9.24
N LEU A 86 -2.66 25.02 -8.05
CA LEU A 86 -3.43 26.24 -7.80
C LEU A 86 -2.53 27.47 -7.68
N GLN A 87 -1.37 27.33 -7.05
CA GLN A 87 -0.39 28.41 -6.90
C GLN A 87 0.13 28.90 -8.26
N GLU A 88 0.34 27.99 -9.21
CA GLU A 88 0.73 28.33 -10.58
C GLU A 88 -0.32 29.18 -11.34
N ASN A 89 -1.60 29.12 -10.93
CA ASN A 89 -2.72 29.81 -11.59
C ASN A 89 -3.15 31.13 -10.90
N ASN A 90 -2.42 31.55 -9.86
CA ASN A 90 -2.30 32.87 -9.18
C ASN A 90 -3.51 33.79 -8.88
N SER A 91 -4.71 33.62 -9.46
CA SER A 91 -5.78 34.64 -9.32
C SER A 91 -6.91 34.28 -8.33
N MET A 92 -6.99 33.04 -7.83
CA MET A 92 -8.09 32.59 -6.95
C MET A 92 -7.66 31.52 -5.93
N PHE A 93 -6.45 31.62 -5.39
CA PHE A 93 -5.86 30.57 -4.56
C PHE A 93 -6.70 30.25 -3.31
N GLU A 94 -7.08 31.27 -2.53
CA GLU A 94 -7.86 31.08 -1.30
C GLU A 94 -9.26 30.51 -1.57
N GLU A 95 -9.92 30.94 -2.64
CA GLU A 95 -11.27 30.47 -2.99
C GLU A 95 -11.30 29.03 -3.54
N LYS A 96 -10.16 28.51 -4.02
CA LYS A 96 -10.07 27.19 -4.68
C LYS A 96 -9.35 26.14 -3.85
N ILE A 97 -8.83 26.50 -2.67
CA ILE A 97 -8.07 25.58 -1.83
C ILE A 97 -8.92 24.38 -1.40
N ASP A 98 -10.18 24.60 -1.04
CA ASP A 98 -11.13 23.54 -0.72
C ASP A 98 -11.32 22.57 -1.89
N SER A 99 -11.33 23.07 -3.12
CA SER A 99 -11.41 22.22 -4.32
C SER A 99 -10.17 21.35 -4.49
N ALA A 100 -8.97 21.83 -4.16
CA ALA A 100 -7.76 21.02 -4.18
C ALA A 100 -7.80 19.92 -3.11
N TYR A 101 -8.25 20.23 -1.89
CA TYR A 101 -8.44 19.22 -0.85
C TYR A 101 -9.44 18.16 -1.28
N ILE A 102 -10.62 18.56 -1.76
CA ILE A 102 -11.66 17.64 -2.23
C ILE A 102 -11.10 16.71 -3.31
N LYS A 103 -10.42 17.26 -4.34
CA LYS A 103 -9.83 16.45 -5.41
C LYS A 103 -8.76 15.48 -4.91
N ALA A 104 -7.91 15.91 -3.97
CA ALA A 104 -6.89 15.06 -3.40
C ALA A 104 -7.51 13.89 -2.63
N PHE A 105 -8.48 14.16 -1.74
CA PHE A 105 -9.17 13.12 -0.97
C PHE A 105 -10.02 12.20 -1.84
N GLU A 106 -10.66 12.73 -2.90
CA GLU A 106 -11.36 11.90 -3.88
C GLU A 106 -10.40 10.95 -4.61
N GLN A 107 -9.21 11.41 -5.00
CA GLN A 107 -8.22 10.55 -5.63
C GLN A 107 -7.68 9.49 -4.67
N ILE A 108 -7.40 9.86 -3.42
CA ILE A 108 -6.97 8.90 -2.39
C ILE A 108 -8.05 7.83 -2.21
N ARG A 109 -9.27 8.22 -1.88
CA ARG A 109 -10.37 7.28 -1.62
C ARG A 109 -10.70 6.40 -2.82
N ASN A 110 -10.84 6.99 -4.01
CA ASN A 110 -11.35 6.27 -5.16
C ASN A 110 -10.26 5.48 -5.90
N ILE A 111 -9.01 5.96 -5.91
CA ILE A 111 -7.91 5.33 -6.64
C ILE A 111 -7.05 4.53 -5.67
N VAL A 112 -6.44 5.20 -4.70
CA VAL A 112 -5.45 4.59 -3.80
C VAL A 112 -6.11 3.54 -2.90
N GLU A 113 -7.19 3.89 -2.22
CA GLU A 113 -7.84 3.03 -1.21
C GLU A 113 -8.83 2.03 -1.83
N TYR A 114 -9.20 2.18 -3.10
CA TYR A 114 -10.24 1.34 -3.73
C TYR A 114 -9.78 0.64 -5.01
N GLU A 115 -9.51 1.39 -6.09
CA GLU A 115 -9.19 0.75 -7.39
C GLU A 115 -7.85 0.01 -7.38
N ILE A 116 -6.83 0.52 -6.68
CA ILE A 116 -5.52 -0.12 -6.60
C ILE A 116 -5.56 -1.45 -5.82
N PRO A 117 -6.14 -1.53 -4.60
CA PRO A 117 -6.39 -2.78 -3.89
C PRO A 117 -7.08 -3.83 -4.77
N LYS A 118 -8.14 -3.44 -5.46
CA LYS A 118 -8.89 -4.31 -6.37
C LYS A 118 -8.05 -4.83 -7.53
N LEU A 119 -7.22 -3.99 -8.14
CA LEU A 119 -6.28 -4.38 -9.20
C LEU A 119 -5.18 -5.32 -8.67
N LEU A 120 -4.68 -5.07 -7.47
CA LEU A 120 -3.70 -5.93 -6.81
C LEU A 120 -4.27 -7.31 -6.47
N CYS A 121 -5.51 -7.40 -6.01
CA CYS A 121 -6.19 -8.69 -5.81
C CYS A 121 -6.32 -9.50 -7.11
N LEU A 122 -6.65 -8.82 -8.21
CA LEU A 122 -6.70 -9.46 -9.54
C LEU A 122 -5.32 -9.95 -9.97
N PHE A 123 -4.30 -9.09 -9.84
CA PHE A 123 -2.92 -9.43 -10.15
C PHE A 123 -2.44 -10.63 -9.32
N GLU A 124 -2.66 -10.61 -8.01
CA GLU A 124 -2.28 -11.69 -7.08
C GLU A 124 -2.81 -13.03 -7.57
N SER A 125 -4.11 -13.11 -7.83
CA SER A 125 -4.78 -14.34 -8.25
C SER A 125 -4.24 -14.86 -9.60
N LEU A 126 -4.09 -13.98 -10.59
CA LEU A 126 -3.63 -14.36 -11.92
C LEU A 126 -2.12 -14.67 -11.96
N PHE A 127 -1.32 -13.95 -11.20
CA PHE A 127 0.12 -14.20 -11.12
C PHE A 127 0.44 -15.48 -10.34
N GLN A 128 -0.29 -15.78 -9.25
CA GLN A 128 -0.22 -17.09 -8.58
C GLN A 128 -0.53 -18.22 -9.55
N GLN A 129 -1.60 -18.09 -10.34
CA GLN A 129 -1.96 -19.10 -11.33
C GLN A 129 -0.89 -19.24 -12.42
N ALA A 130 -0.37 -18.13 -12.95
CA ALA A 130 0.73 -18.13 -13.91
C ALA A 130 1.98 -18.83 -13.36
N GLY A 131 2.37 -18.51 -12.13
CA GLY A 131 3.53 -19.11 -11.46
C GLY A 131 3.38 -20.62 -11.30
N LYS A 132 2.21 -21.09 -10.85
CA LYS A 132 1.91 -22.53 -10.75
C LYS A 132 2.00 -23.25 -12.09
N LEU A 133 1.42 -22.67 -13.15
CA LEU A 133 1.50 -23.22 -14.51
C LEU A 133 2.92 -23.24 -15.07
N LEU A 134 3.77 -22.32 -14.65
CA LEU A 134 5.18 -22.23 -15.03
C LEU A 134 6.12 -23.03 -14.09
N GLY A 135 5.57 -23.76 -13.12
CA GLY A 135 6.34 -24.65 -12.23
C GLY A 135 7.01 -23.96 -11.03
N TYR A 136 6.62 -22.73 -10.68
CA TYR A 136 7.08 -22.05 -9.47
C TYR A 136 6.24 -22.47 -8.26
N ASN A 137 6.88 -22.55 -7.08
CA ASN A 137 6.16 -22.64 -5.82
C ASN A 137 5.51 -21.29 -5.50
N MET A 138 4.19 -21.28 -5.36
CA MET A 138 3.38 -20.09 -5.09
C MET A 138 2.55 -20.21 -3.80
N ASP A 139 2.82 -21.21 -2.95
CA ASP A 139 2.00 -21.52 -1.78
C ASP A 139 1.97 -20.37 -0.76
N ASP A 140 3.11 -19.70 -0.58
CA ASP A 140 3.24 -18.56 0.35
C ASP A 140 3.02 -17.19 -0.31
N PHE A 141 2.79 -17.15 -1.64
CA PHE A 141 2.62 -15.89 -2.34
C PHE A 141 1.31 -15.23 -1.90
N ASN A 142 1.37 -14.02 -1.35
CA ASN A 142 0.21 -13.18 -1.07
C ASN A 142 0.64 -11.70 -1.08
N LEU A 143 -0.24 -10.80 -1.52
CA LEU A 143 -0.01 -9.35 -1.51
C LEU A 143 -0.81 -8.66 -0.41
N SER A 144 -1.35 -9.39 0.57
CA SER A 144 -2.25 -8.84 1.59
C SER A 144 -1.65 -7.65 2.34
N SER A 145 -0.36 -7.70 2.71
CA SER A 145 0.31 -6.56 3.36
C SER A 145 0.47 -5.35 2.43
N VAL A 146 0.74 -5.58 1.14
CA VAL A 146 0.84 -4.51 0.12
C VAL A 146 -0.52 -3.88 -0.15
N ILE A 147 -1.57 -4.70 -0.24
CA ILE A 147 -2.95 -4.25 -0.40
C ILE A 147 -3.35 -3.36 0.78
N ARG A 148 -3.12 -3.82 2.02
CA ARG A 148 -3.42 -3.04 3.23
C ARG A 148 -2.62 -1.74 3.32
N PHE A 149 -1.40 -1.68 2.79
CA PHE A 149 -0.67 -0.42 2.67
C PHE A 149 -1.44 0.61 1.85
N PHE A 150 -2.01 0.22 0.70
CA PHE A 150 -2.81 1.13 -0.12
C PHE A 150 -4.18 1.45 0.49
N GLU A 151 -4.80 0.50 1.19
CA GLU A 151 -6.09 0.70 1.87
C GLU A 151 -5.99 1.61 3.10
N LEU A 152 -4.90 1.51 3.87
CA LEU A 152 -4.79 2.09 5.21
C LEU A 152 -3.61 3.03 5.41
N GLY A 153 -2.65 3.08 4.48
CA GLY A 153 -1.42 3.87 4.60
C GLY A 153 -0.36 3.28 5.56
N ILE A 154 -0.55 2.05 6.02
CA ILE A 154 0.30 1.41 7.03
C ILE A 154 1.42 0.61 6.40
N THR A 155 2.64 0.78 6.91
CA THR A 155 3.84 0.24 6.26
C THR A 155 4.51 -0.90 7.03
N THR A 156 4.06 -1.19 8.26
CA THR A 156 4.76 -2.14 9.14
C THR A 156 3.87 -3.29 9.61
N GLU A 157 4.47 -4.46 9.84
CA GLU A 157 3.75 -5.63 10.38
C GLU A 157 3.11 -5.34 11.74
N LEU A 158 3.80 -4.58 12.60
CA LEU A 158 3.24 -4.12 13.85
C LEU A 158 2.02 -3.23 13.62
N GLY A 159 2.10 -2.26 12.70
CA GLY A 159 0.98 -1.40 12.35
C GLY A 159 -0.24 -2.20 11.88
N LEU A 160 -0.03 -3.21 11.02
CA LEU A 160 -1.10 -4.09 10.56
C LEU A 160 -1.76 -4.84 11.72
N PHE A 161 -0.97 -5.37 12.65
CA PHE A 161 -1.47 -6.01 13.86
C PHE A 161 -2.27 -5.04 14.76
N LEU A 162 -1.80 -3.80 14.91
CA LEU A 162 -2.47 -2.79 15.73
C LEU A 162 -3.84 -2.40 15.14
N VAL A 163 -3.96 -2.27 13.81
CA VAL A 163 -5.28 -2.01 13.18
C VAL A 163 -6.26 -3.13 13.46
N GLU A 164 -5.84 -4.39 13.34
CA GLU A 164 -6.71 -5.53 13.66
C GLU A 164 -7.17 -5.52 15.12
N PHE A 165 -6.38 -4.87 15.99
CA PHE A 165 -6.69 -4.67 17.40
C PHE A 165 -7.51 -3.40 17.68
N GLY A 166 -7.87 -2.63 16.65
CA GLY A 166 -8.71 -1.44 16.74
C GLY A 166 -7.97 -0.12 16.96
N PHE A 167 -6.66 -0.06 16.68
CA PHE A 167 -5.93 1.21 16.75
C PHE A 167 -6.31 2.16 15.60
N PRO A 168 -6.41 3.48 15.88
CA PRO A 168 -6.51 4.49 14.83
C PRO A 168 -5.29 4.47 13.91
N THR A 169 -5.52 4.55 12.60
CA THR A 169 -4.45 4.56 11.58
C THR A 169 -3.55 5.78 11.69
N ASP A 170 -4.09 6.92 12.12
CA ASP A 170 -3.31 8.15 12.35
C ASP A 170 -2.29 7.97 13.47
N THR A 171 -2.66 7.30 14.55
CA THR A 171 -1.78 6.99 15.68
C THR A 171 -0.66 6.04 15.26
N ILE A 172 -0.99 5.02 14.46
CA ILE A 172 -0.01 4.10 13.88
C ILE A 172 0.94 4.85 12.95
N SER A 173 0.42 5.69 12.06
CA SER A 173 1.22 6.49 11.14
C SER A 173 2.17 7.44 11.89
N ALA A 174 1.71 8.08 12.96
CA ALA A 174 2.54 8.93 13.81
C ALA A 174 3.67 8.13 14.48
N LEU A 175 3.38 6.90 14.91
CA LEU A 175 4.36 5.99 15.49
C LEU A 175 5.41 5.53 14.46
N GLU A 176 4.98 5.11 13.27
CA GLU A 176 5.86 4.68 12.16
C GLU A 176 6.79 5.82 11.71
N ASN A 177 6.25 7.04 11.58
CA ASN A 177 7.02 8.22 11.24
C ASN A 177 8.04 8.60 12.34
N LYS A 178 7.65 8.46 13.60
CA LYS A 178 8.53 8.75 14.73
C LYS A 178 9.65 7.72 14.89
N TYR A 179 9.40 6.46 14.51
CA TYR A 179 10.37 5.37 14.62
C TYR A 179 10.52 4.59 13.31
N PRO A 180 11.19 5.15 12.29
CA PRO A 180 11.37 4.47 11.00
C PRO A 180 12.07 3.11 11.08
N SER A 181 12.79 2.83 12.18
CA SER A 181 13.44 1.54 12.44
C SER A 181 12.45 0.38 12.54
N ILE A 182 11.21 0.61 13.00
CA ILE A 182 10.22 -0.46 13.17
C ILE A 182 9.76 -1.05 11.82
N GLY A 183 9.88 -0.29 10.72
CA GLY A 183 9.58 -0.79 9.37
C GLY A 183 10.59 -1.81 8.82
N LYS A 184 11.65 -2.12 9.57
CA LYS A 184 12.61 -3.19 9.25
C LYS A 184 12.48 -4.40 10.18
N MET A 185 11.61 -4.32 11.18
CA MET A 185 11.45 -5.31 12.24
C MET A 185 10.18 -6.13 12.00
N GLY A 186 10.18 -7.39 12.42
CA GLY A 186 8.94 -8.14 12.55
C GLY A 186 8.05 -7.57 13.65
N ALA A 187 6.76 -7.90 13.66
CA ALA A 187 5.81 -7.34 14.63
C ALA A 187 6.27 -7.46 16.10
N LEU A 188 6.77 -8.63 16.52
CA LEU A 188 7.21 -8.88 17.90
C LEU A 188 8.48 -8.10 18.27
N GLU A 189 9.40 -7.98 17.33
CA GLU A 189 10.65 -7.23 17.51
C GLU A 189 10.35 -5.73 17.64
N ALA A 190 9.51 -5.19 16.75
CA ALA A 190 9.03 -3.81 16.81
C ALA A 190 8.30 -3.50 18.12
N ALA A 191 7.42 -4.41 18.55
CA ALA A 191 6.71 -4.34 19.83
C ALA A 191 7.66 -4.24 21.03
N THR A 192 8.69 -5.08 21.04
CA THR A 192 9.72 -5.11 22.09
C THR A 192 10.53 -3.81 22.08
N PHE A 193 10.95 -3.36 20.90
CA PHE A 193 11.65 -2.09 20.72
C PHE A 193 10.85 -0.91 21.29
N LEU A 194 9.56 -0.80 20.96
CA LEU A 194 8.72 0.28 21.46
C LEU A 194 8.44 0.17 22.96
N SER A 195 8.27 -1.04 23.48
CA SER A 195 8.08 -1.29 24.92
C SER A 195 9.31 -0.88 25.75
N ASN A 196 10.51 -0.97 25.17
CA ASN A 196 11.73 -0.46 25.79
C ASN A 196 11.86 1.07 25.69
N ASN A 197 11.03 1.73 24.89
CA ASN A 197 11.00 3.18 24.66
C ASN A 197 9.66 3.82 25.11
N GLN A 198 9.06 3.32 26.21
CA GLN A 198 7.72 3.69 26.70
C GLN A 198 7.44 5.19 26.79
N ARG A 199 8.35 5.98 27.37
CA ARG A 199 8.14 7.44 27.53
C ARG A 199 7.89 8.15 26.21
N ALA A 200 8.49 7.66 25.13
CA ALA A 200 8.42 8.29 23.83
C ALA A 200 7.30 7.69 22.96
N MET A 201 6.79 6.50 23.29
CA MET A 201 5.53 5.94 22.77
C MET A 201 4.32 6.68 23.37
N TYR A 202 4.36 7.01 24.66
CA TYR A 202 3.26 7.71 25.36
C TYR A 202 3.07 9.16 24.94
N SER A 203 3.98 9.72 24.15
CA SER A 203 3.81 11.06 23.58
C SER A 203 2.98 11.06 22.29
N VAL A 204 2.68 9.90 21.71
CA VAL A 204 1.90 9.78 20.46
C VAL A 204 0.59 9.03 20.67
N MET A 205 0.37 8.46 21.86
CA MET A 205 -0.82 7.69 22.22
C MET A 205 -1.53 8.34 23.39
N ASP A 206 -2.86 8.43 23.34
CA ASP A 206 -3.66 8.84 24.48
C ASP A 206 -3.75 7.72 25.55
N ALA A 207 -4.37 8.02 26.70
CA ALA A 207 -4.45 7.07 27.80
C ALA A 207 -5.19 5.76 27.44
N TYR A 208 -6.18 5.84 26.55
CA TYR A 208 -6.93 4.67 26.08
C TYR A 208 -6.07 3.81 25.16
N GLU A 209 -5.40 4.44 24.18
CA GLU A 209 -4.50 3.78 23.23
C GLU A 209 -3.31 3.12 23.93
N GLN A 210 -2.77 3.75 24.98
CA GLN A 210 -1.69 3.16 25.78
C GLN A 210 -2.12 1.85 26.47
N GLU A 211 -3.34 1.81 27.01
CA GLU A 211 -3.89 0.62 27.63
C GLU A 211 -4.22 -0.46 26.59
N LEU A 212 -4.78 -0.04 25.45
CA LEU A 212 -5.01 -0.92 24.31
C LEU A 212 -3.70 -1.54 23.80
N PHE A 213 -2.62 -0.76 23.77
CA PHE A 213 -1.30 -1.22 23.33
C PHE A 213 -0.78 -2.33 24.25
N LYS A 214 -0.86 -2.13 25.56
CA LYS A 214 -0.44 -3.16 26.55
C LYS A 214 -1.17 -4.48 26.32
N ARG A 215 -2.48 -4.43 26.07
CA ARG A 215 -3.29 -5.63 25.78
C ARG A 215 -2.89 -6.27 24.45
N ALA A 216 -2.70 -5.46 23.41
CA ALA A 216 -2.24 -5.93 22.11
C ALA A 216 -0.90 -6.66 22.23
N MET A 217 0.06 -6.13 23.02
CA MET A 217 1.37 -6.75 23.22
C MET A 217 1.28 -8.11 23.92
N GLN A 218 0.39 -8.26 24.91
CA GLN A 218 0.16 -9.54 25.57
C GLN A 218 -0.38 -10.61 24.61
N VAL A 219 -1.22 -10.21 23.66
CA VAL A 219 -1.74 -11.11 22.62
C VAL A 219 -0.65 -11.45 21.61
N LEU A 220 0.14 -10.46 21.20
CA LEU A 220 1.22 -10.66 20.23
C LEU A 220 2.28 -11.64 20.74
N VAL A 221 2.70 -11.51 21.99
CA VAL A 221 3.66 -12.42 22.65
C VAL A 221 3.13 -13.87 22.73
N LYS A 222 1.80 -14.06 22.81
CA LYS A 222 1.20 -15.40 22.82
C LYS A 222 1.09 -16.03 21.43
N ARG A 223 1.20 -15.23 20.36
CA ARG A 223 1.10 -15.68 18.97
C ARG A 223 2.46 -16.00 18.34
N GLY A 224 3.54 -15.40 18.85
CA GLY A 224 4.92 -15.71 18.47
C GLY A 224 5.48 -16.87 19.27
#